data_AF-A0A554FZS9-F1
#
_entry.id   AF-A0A554FZS9-F1
#
_cell.length_a   1.000
_cell.length_b   1.000
_cell.length_c   1.000
_cell.angle_alpha   90.00
_cell.angle_beta   90.00
_cell.angle_gamma   90.00
#
_symmetry.space_group_name_H-M   'P 1'
#
loop_
_entity.id
_entity.type
_entity.pdbx_description
1 polymer ?
#
loop_
_entity_poly.entity_id
_entity_poly.type
_entity_poly.pdbx_seq_one_letter_code
_entity_poly.pdbx_strand_id
1 'polypeptide(L)'
;MGNICVGGSSMAHQVNSPDRASNNSNDDNNDVSSGQLLNVRHALADAAGLTREQHAFISNDAPASLRSRHNALYSQAQHTFHMADMQHRYMTGESGVNPGMRPHQNVSEMRSAISDWNDMREAIQHAMEIHADMPESPDRYAATMNPSGSMRMSTLSPYRNW
;
A
#
# COMPACT_ATOMS: atom_id res chain seq x y z
N MET A 1 -60.24 36.45 -43.71
CA MET A 1 -60.31 36.26 -42.24
C MET A 1 -59.13 35.37 -41.84
N GLY A 2 -58.36 35.77 -40.81
CA GLY A 2 -57.39 34.90 -40.12
C GLY A 2 -55.91 35.20 -40.45
N ASN A 3 -55.11 35.49 -39.42
CA ASN A 3 -53.79 36.10 -39.45
C ASN A 3 -52.58 35.15 -39.62
N ILE A 4 -51.48 35.79 -40.00
CA ILE A 4 -50.04 35.50 -39.89
C ILE A 4 -49.62 34.87 -38.53
N CYS A 5 -48.62 33.96 -38.56
CA CYS A 5 -47.42 33.86 -37.68
C CYS A 5 -46.55 32.66 -38.13
N VAL A 6 -45.36 32.84 -38.72
CA VAL A 6 -44.03 33.07 -38.08
C VAL A 6 -43.35 31.79 -37.55
N GLY A 7 -42.10 31.59 -37.96
CA GLY A 7 -41.09 30.69 -37.37
C GLY A 7 -40.75 29.51 -38.30
N GLY A 8 -39.60 29.49 -39.01
CA GLY A 8 -38.24 29.38 -38.46
C GLY A 8 -38.01 27.91 -38.08
N SER A 9 -37.02 27.15 -38.52
CA SER A 9 -35.60 27.40 -38.83
C SER A 9 -35.08 26.05 -39.39
N SER A 10 -34.28 26.05 -40.44
CA SER A 10 -32.82 26.02 -40.42
C SER A 10 -32.23 24.61 -40.57
N MET A 11 -31.19 24.58 -41.39
CA MET A 11 -30.39 23.47 -41.83
C MET A 11 -29.76 22.73 -40.64
N ALA A 12 -29.88 21.40 -40.60
CA ALA A 12 -29.00 20.56 -39.79
C ALA A 12 -27.68 20.36 -40.54
N HIS A 13 -26.83 21.38 -40.51
CA HIS A 13 -25.39 21.23 -40.80
C HIS A 13 -24.67 20.80 -39.52
N GLN A 14 -23.86 19.75 -39.66
CA GLN A 14 -22.68 19.41 -38.85
C GLN A 14 -22.81 19.55 -37.32
N VAL A 15 -23.01 18.43 -36.65
CA VAL A 15 -22.62 18.31 -35.24
C VAL A 15 -21.10 18.16 -35.16
N ASN A 16 -20.43 19.31 -35.07
CA ASN A 16 -19.05 19.46 -34.67
C ASN A 16 -18.87 18.88 -33.26
N SER A 17 -18.04 17.86 -33.11
CA SER A 17 -17.58 17.37 -31.80
C SER A 17 -16.86 18.52 -31.09
N PRO A 18 -17.27 18.97 -29.90
CA PRO A 18 -16.46 19.89 -29.14
C PRO A 18 -15.21 19.14 -28.68
N ASP A 19 -14.09 19.43 -29.35
CA ASP A 19 -12.77 19.46 -28.73
C ASP A 19 -12.92 20.09 -27.35
N ARG A 20 -12.83 19.28 -26.28
CA ARG A 20 -12.59 19.80 -24.93
C ARG A 20 -11.13 20.24 -24.83
N ALA A 21 -10.75 21.19 -25.67
CA ALA A 21 -9.66 22.11 -25.41
C ALA A 21 -10.19 23.11 -24.37
N SER A 22 -10.17 22.70 -23.09
CA SER A 22 -10.38 23.62 -21.98
C SER A 22 -9.14 24.49 -21.83
N ASN A 23 -9.02 25.51 -22.69
CA ASN A 23 -8.16 26.66 -22.44
C ASN A 23 -8.78 27.46 -21.28
N ASN A 24 -8.34 27.15 -20.07
CA ASN A 24 -8.46 28.08 -18.95
C ASN A 24 -7.05 28.48 -18.52
N SER A 25 -6.48 29.41 -19.28
CA SER A 25 -5.26 30.13 -18.94
C SER A 25 -5.58 31.12 -17.82
N ASN A 26 -5.46 30.66 -16.56
CA ASN A 26 -5.10 31.41 -15.36
C ASN A 26 -5.30 30.53 -14.11
N ASP A 27 -4.33 29.69 -13.80
CA ASP A 27 -4.02 29.25 -12.42
C ASP A 27 -2.60 28.64 -12.47
N ASP A 28 -1.80 28.88 -11.44
CA ASP A 28 -0.39 28.46 -11.34
C ASP A 28 -0.10 27.07 -11.91
N ASN A 29 1.00 26.95 -12.68
CA ASN A 29 1.58 25.74 -13.30
C ASN A 29 1.82 24.56 -12.32
N ASN A 30 0.75 24.00 -11.75
CA ASN A 30 0.68 22.78 -10.94
C ASN A 30 -0.23 21.74 -11.62
N ASP A 31 -0.30 21.77 -12.95
CA ASP A 31 -0.99 20.77 -13.75
C ASP A 31 -0.23 19.44 -13.68
N VAL A 32 -0.52 18.68 -12.63
CA VAL A 32 -0.14 17.27 -12.56
C VAL A 32 -0.97 16.51 -13.58
N SER A 33 -0.31 15.86 -14.54
CA SER A 33 -0.98 14.99 -15.49
C SER A 33 -1.37 13.66 -14.83
N SER A 34 -2.38 12.98 -15.38
CA SER A 34 -2.79 11.64 -14.92
C SER A 34 -1.64 10.64 -14.99
N GLY A 35 -0.79 10.74 -16.03
CA GLY A 35 0.42 9.93 -16.17
C GLY A 35 1.48 10.20 -15.09
N GLN A 36 1.67 11.46 -14.69
CA GLN A 36 2.57 11.80 -13.58
C GLN A 36 2.05 11.22 -12.26
N LEU A 37 0.74 11.30 -12.01
CA LEU A 37 0.13 10.73 -10.81
C LEU A 37 0.34 9.20 -10.75
N LEU A 38 0.08 8.49 -11.84
CA LEU A 38 0.32 7.04 -11.91
C LEU A 38 1.80 6.68 -11.71
N ASN A 39 2.72 7.45 -12.30
CA ASN A 39 4.15 7.21 -12.13
C ASN A 39 4.56 7.29 -10.65
N VAL A 40 4.09 8.32 -9.94
CA VAL A 40 4.38 8.48 -8.50
C VAL A 40 3.70 7.38 -7.68
N ARG A 41 2.49 6.94 -8.05
CA ARG A 41 1.82 5.80 -7.43
C ARG A 41 2.63 4.50 -7.57
N HIS A 42 3.20 4.24 -8.75
CA HIS A 42 4.07 3.08 -8.96
C HIS A 42 5.34 3.18 -8.13
N ALA A 43 5.99 4.35 -8.10
CA ALA A 43 7.16 4.58 -7.26
C ALA A 43 6.88 4.35 -5.76
N LEU A 44 5.69 4.73 -5.28
CA LEU A 44 5.26 4.42 -3.91
C LEU A 44 5.05 2.92 -3.69
N ALA A 45 4.46 2.20 -4.65
CA ALA A 45 4.30 0.76 -4.57
C ALA A 45 5.67 0.04 -4.51
N ASP A 46 6.64 0.49 -5.30
CA ASP A 46 8.00 -0.05 -5.29
C ASP A 46 8.72 0.28 -3.98
N ALA A 47 8.52 1.48 -3.42
CA ALA A 47 9.10 1.86 -2.13
C ALA A 47 8.51 1.07 -0.95
N ALA A 48 7.19 0.83 -0.97
CA ALA A 48 6.49 0.05 0.05
C ALA A 48 6.74 -1.46 -0.07
N GLY A 49 7.35 -1.92 -1.17
CA GLY A 49 7.75 -3.31 -1.37
C GLY A 49 8.94 -3.70 -0.49
N LEU A 50 8.68 -4.53 0.52
CA LEU A 50 9.74 -5.17 1.31
C LEU A 50 10.26 -6.44 0.64
N THR A 51 11.55 -6.73 0.81
CA THR A 51 12.10 -8.02 0.40
C THR A 51 11.55 -9.14 1.30
N ARG A 52 11.66 -10.39 0.83
CA ARG A 52 11.22 -11.56 1.60
C ARG A 52 11.89 -11.64 2.98
N GLU A 53 13.16 -11.30 3.06
CA GLU A 53 13.95 -11.32 4.29
C GLU A 53 13.53 -10.23 5.27
N GLN A 54 13.33 -9.00 4.76
CA GLN A 54 12.82 -7.88 5.56
C GLN A 54 11.42 -8.19 6.13
N HIS A 55 10.56 -8.81 5.32
CA HIS A 55 9.24 -9.23 5.78
C HIS A 55 9.33 -10.33 6.86
N ALA A 56 10.22 -11.31 6.69
CA ALA A 56 10.43 -12.36 7.69
C ALA A 56 10.94 -11.77 9.01
N PHE A 57 11.88 -10.83 8.95
CA PHE A 57 12.41 -10.12 10.11
C PHE A 57 11.30 -9.31 10.82
N ILE A 58 10.53 -8.50 10.08
CA ILE A 58 9.39 -7.75 10.63
C ILE A 58 8.38 -8.67 11.34
N SER A 59 8.14 -9.86 10.79
CA SER A 59 7.17 -10.80 11.34
C SER A 59 7.63 -11.52 12.60
N ASN A 60 8.92 -11.85 12.71
CA ASN A 60 9.44 -12.74 13.75
C ASN A 60 10.36 -12.06 14.76
N ASP A 61 11.31 -11.25 14.29
CA ASP A 61 12.47 -10.83 15.09
C ASP A 61 12.52 -9.31 15.34
N ALA A 62 11.75 -8.53 14.57
CA ALA A 62 11.74 -7.08 14.69
C ALA A 62 11.18 -6.62 16.04
N PRO A 63 11.76 -5.55 16.63
CA PRO A 63 11.26 -4.97 17.86
C PRO A 63 9.84 -4.41 17.67
N ALA A 64 9.05 -4.44 18.75
CA ALA A 64 7.62 -4.08 18.70
C ALA A 64 7.37 -2.65 18.17
N SER A 65 8.26 -1.71 18.46
CA SER A 65 8.20 -0.33 17.94
C SER A 65 8.32 -0.28 16.42
N LEU A 66 9.27 -1.04 15.86
CA LEU A 66 9.51 -1.12 14.41
C LEU A 66 8.32 -1.77 13.69
N ARG A 67 7.77 -2.85 14.26
CA ARG A 67 6.55 -3.50 13.77
C ARG A 67 5.34 -2.58 13.76
N SER A 68 5.15 -1.81 14.84
CA SER A 68 4.07 -0.83 14.93
C SER A 68 4.20 0.27 13.88
N ARG A 69 5.42 0.81 13.71
CA ARG A 69 5.72 1.81 12.67
C ARG A 69 5.45 1.28 11.27
N HIS A 70 5.91 0.06 10.96
CA HIS A 70 5.62 -0.61 9.69
C HIS A 70 4.11 -0.70 9.42
N ASN A 71 3.33 -1.18 10.40
CA ASN A 71 1.89 -1.38 10.22
C ASN A 71 1.15 -0.05 10.03
N ALA A 72 1.56 1.01 10.73
CA ALA A 72 1.02 2.35 10.54
C ALA A 72 1.29 2.87 9.13
N LEU A 73 2.54 2.76 8.64
CA LEU A 73 2.92 3.15 7.28
C LEU A 73 2.18 2.33 6.23
N TYR A 74 2.00 1.03 6.46
CA TYR A 74 1.21 0.17 5.58
C TYR A 74 -0.25 0.64 5.49
N SER A 75 -0.90 0.89 6.62
CA SER A 75 -2.28 1.40 6.63
C SER A 75 -2.41 2.75 5.93
N GLN A 76 -1.45 3.65 6.13
CA GLN A 76 -1.42 4.95 5.48
C GLN A 76 -1.21 4.82 3.96
N ALA A 77 -0.29 3.97 3.52
CA ALA A 77 -0.02 3.74 2.11
C ALA A 77 -1.26 3.19 1.37
N GLN A 78 -2.01 2.28 1.99
CA GLN A 78 -3.27 1.78 1.42
C GLN A 78 -4.29 2.90 1.20
N HIS A 79 -4.42 3.81 2.17
CA HIS A 79 -5.28 5.00 2.01
C HIS A 79 -4.79 5.90 0.86
N THR A 80 -3.49 6.18 0.80
CA THR A 80 -2.89 6.99 -0.28
C THR A 80 -3.10 6.36 -1.66
N PHE A 81 -2.92 5.04 -1.81
CA PHE A 81 -3.19 4.34 -3.07
C PHE A 81 -4.66 4.47 -3.48
N HIS A 82 -5.58 4.31 -2.53
CA HIS A 82 -7.01 4.45 -2.80
C HIS A 82 -7.35 5.85 -3.31
N MET A 83 -6.80 6.89 -2.68
CA MET A 83 -7.01 8.28 -3.12
C MET A 83 -6.39 8.53 -4.50
N ALA A 84 -5.18 8.03 -4.75
CA ALA A 84 -4.52 8.14 -6.06
C ALA A 84 -5.34 7.47 -7.17
N ASP A 85 -5.90 6.29 -6.91
CA ASP A 85 -6.74 5.56 -7.87
C ASP A 85 -8.05 6.31 -8.15
N MET A 86 -8.69 6.90 -7.13
CA MET A 86 -9.86 7.74 -7.33
C MET A 86 -9.54 9.01 -8.13
N GLN A 87 -8.42 9.67 -7.81
CA GLN A 87 -7.96 10.86 -8.53
C GLN A 87 -7.64 10.55 -9.99
N HIS A 88 -6.98 9.42 -10.27
CA HIS A 88 -6.69 8.98 -11.63
C HIS A 88 -7.96 8.76 -12.45
N ARG A 89 -8.94 8.02 -11.90
CA ARG A 89 -10.23 7.76 -12.57
C ARG A 89 -11.01 9.05 -12.82
N TYR A 90 -10.95 10.01 -11.90
CA TYR A 90 -11.57 11.32 -12.06
C TYR A 90 -10.92 12.12 -13.21
N MET A 91 -9.59 12.15 -13.26
CA MET A 91 -8.84 12.90 -14.28
C MET A 91 -8.97 12.31 -15.69
N THR A 92 -9.10 11.00 -15.81
CA THR A 92 -9.28 10.28 -17.09
C THR A 92 -10.72 10.26 -17.57
N GLY A 93 -11.67 10.74 -16.76
CA GLY A 93 -13.10 10.71 -17.08
C GLY A 93 -13.75 9.33 -16.92
N GLU A 94 -13.01 8.34 -16.39
CA GLU A 94 -13.55 7.01 -16.06
C GLU A 94 -14.56 7.07 -14.89
N SER A 95 -14.45 8.10 -14.04
CA SER A 95 -15.36 8.35 -12.92
C SER A 95 -15.76 9.81 -12.83
N GLY A 96 -17.03 10.09 -12.55
CA GLY A 96 -17.53 11.43 -12.21
C GLY A 96 -17.36 11.81 -10.73
N VAL A 97 -16.88 10.88 -9.89
CA VAL A 97 -16.71 11.11 -8.45
C VAL A 97 -15.42 11.88 -8.20
N ASN A 98 -15.54 13.12 -7.71
CA ASN A 98 -14.39 13.92 -7.30
C ASN A 98 -13.86 13.41 -5.95
N PRO A 99 -12.55 13.15 -5.82
CA PRO A 99 -11.95 12.62 -4.59
C PRO A 99 -11.85 13.63 -3.43
N GLY A 100 -12.24 14.90 -3.63
CA GLY A 100 -12.20 15.94 -2.61
C GLY A 100 -10.82 16.56 -2.39
N MET A 101 -9.82 16.18 -3.18
CA MET A 101 -8.46 16.73 -3.15
C MET A 101 -7.98 17.11 -4.56
N ARG A 102 -6.94 17.94 -4.65
CA ARG A 102 -6.33 18.33 -5.93
C ARG A 102 -5.22 17.32 -6.33
N PRO A 103 -4.98 17.11 -7.63
CA PRO A 103 -3.92 16.20 -8.12
C PRO A 103 -2.54 16.42 -7.50
N HIS A 104 -2.08 17.68 -7.37
CA HIS A 104 -0.77 17.99 -6.79
C HIS A 104 -0.69 17.67 -5.29
N GLN A 105 -1.81 17.75 -4.56
CA GLN A 105 -1.85 17.34 -3.14
C GLN A 105 -1.65 15.82 -3.05
N ASN A 106 -2.30 15.06 -3.93
CA ASN A 106 -2.15 13.61 -3.98
C ASN A 106 -0.70 13.19 -4.31
N VAL A 107 -0.07 13.86 -5.28
CA VAL A 107 1.35 13.65 -5.59
C VAL A 107 2.26 14.03 -4.42
N SER A 108 1.97 15.13 -3.73
CA SER A 108 2.74 15.55 -2.55
C SER A 108 2.65 14.52 -1.43
N GLU A 109 1.45 14.00 -1.14
CA GLU A 109 1.24 12.95 -0.14
C GLU A 109 1.97 11.66 -0.51
N MET A 110 1.88 11.21 -1.77
CA MET A 110 2.61 10.03 -2.22
C MET A 110 4.14 10.20 -2.12
N ARG A 111 4.67 11.39 -2.43
CA ARG A 111 6.10 11.67 -2.28
C ARG A 111 6.55 11.66 -0.83
N SER A 112 5.73 12.18 0.09
CA SER A 112 5.99 12.07 1.53
C SER A 112 6.03 10.61 1.97
N ALA A 113 5.02 9.83 1.56
CA ALA A 113 4.95 8.41 1.88
C ALA A 113 6.14 7.62 1.30
N ILE A 114 6.63 7.96 0.10
CA ILE A 114 7.86 7.37 -0.46
C ILE A 114 9.05 7.61 0.46
N SER A 115 9.21 8.84 0.97
CA SER A 115 10.28 9.17 1.92
C SER A 115 10.14 8.33 3.19
N ASP A 116 8.94 8.26 3.76
CA ASP A 116 8.69 7.49 4.98
C ASP A 116 9.01 5.99 4.80
N TRP A 117 8.69 5.42 3.63
CA TRP A 117 9.00 4.03 3.30
C TRP A 117 10.49 3.79 3.06
N ASN A 118 11.20 4.75 2.47
CA ASN A 118 12.66 4.68 2.34
C ASN A 118 13.32 4.65 3.72
N ASP A 119 12.94 5.56 4.60
CA ASP A 119 13.42 5.60 5.99
C ASP A 119 13.07 4.32 6.75
N MET A 120 11.89 3.76 6.49
CA MET A 120 11.48 2.50 7.09
C MET A 120 12.35 1.33 6.60
N ARG A 121 12.67 1.26 5.30
CA ARG A 121 13.55 0.22 4.76
C ARG A 121 14.96 0.30 5.32
N GLU A 122 15.51 1.51 5.44
CA GLU A 122 16.82 1.72 6.08
C GLU A 122 16.79 1.30 7.56
N ALA A 123 15.72 1.66 8.29
CA ALA A 123 15.57 1.25 9.69
C ALA A 123 15.43 -0.27 9.85
N ILE A 124 14.74 -0.96 8.93
CA ILE A 124 14.65 -2.42 8.94
C ILE A 124 16.01 -3.04 8.66
N GLN A 125 16.72 -2.55 7.63
CA GLN A 125 18.02 -3.06 7.25
C GLN A 125 19.03 -2.93 8.41
N HIS A 126 19.10 -1.75 9.02
CA HIS A 126 19.96 -1.51 10.18
C HIS A 126 19.59 -2.38 11.39
N ALA A 127 18.30 -2.60 11.63
CA ALA A 127 17.85 -3.49 12.70
C ALA A 127 18.20 -4.97 12.41
N MET A 128 18.15 -5.39 11.15
CA MET A 128 18.59 -6.72 10.73
C MET A 128 20.10 -6.91 10.91
N GLU A 129 20.91 -5.91 10.58
CA GLU A 129 22.37 -5.92 10.76
C GLU A 129 22.74 -6.04 12.24
N ILE A 130 22.13 -5.23 13.11
CA ILE A 130 22.32 -5.34 14.57
C ILE A 130 21.90 -6.73 15.09
N HIS A 131 20.80 -7.27 14.57
CA HIS A 131 20.33 -8.59 14.98
C HIS A 131 21.26 -9.71 14.51
N ALA A 132 21.90 -9.58 13.34
CA ALA A 132 22.87 -10.52 12.83
C ALA A 132 24.19 -10.54 13.63
N ASP A 133 24.60 -9.38 14.14
CA ASP A 133 25.81 -9.22 14.97
C ASP A 133 25.59 -9.63 16.44
N MET A 134 24.34 -9.92 16.84
CA MET A 134 24.04 -10.39 18.18
C MET A 134 24.42 -11.88 18.29
N PRO A 135 25.29 -12.29 19.23
CA PRO A 135 25.60 -13.70 19.40
C PRO A 135 24.31 -14.47 19.65
N GLU A 136 24.10 -15.57 18.90
CA GLU A 136 23.01 -16.51 19.16
C GLU A 136 23.00 -16.81 20.66
N SER A 137 21.96 -16.35 21.36
CA SER A 137 21.80 -16.67 22.76
C SER A 137 21.74 -18.20 22.86
N PRO A 138 22.55 -18.87 23.71
CA PRO A 138 22.63 -20.34 23.74
C PRO A 138 21.33 -21.09 24.08
N ASP A 139 20.20 -20.42 24.31
CA ASP A 139 19.03 -20.97 24.97
C ASP A 139 17.75 -20.93 24.11
N ARG A 140 17.79 -21.48 22.90
CA ARG A 140 16.56 -21.86 22.16
C ARG A 140 16.43 -23.36 21.86
N TYR A 141 17.25 -24.19 22.52
CA TYR A 141 16.96 -25.61 22.70
C TYR A 141 16.76 -25.95 24.18
N ALA A 142 15.91 -25.20 24.88
CA ALA A 142 15.21 -25.81 26.01
C ALA A 142 14.22 -26.82 25.42
N ALA A 143 14.70 -28.05 25.19
CA ALA A 143 13.83 -29.18 24.95
C ALA A 143 12.76 -29.16 26.03
N THR A 144 11.51 -28.91 25.64
CA THR A 144 10.39 -29.09 26.54
C THR A 144 10.32 -30.59 26.82
N MET A 145 11.03 -31.05 27.84
CA MET A 145 10.80 -32.37 28.42
C MET A 145 9.39 -32.35 28.97
N ASN A 146 8.45 -32.83 28.16
CA ASN A 146 7.10 -33.12 28.57
C ASN A 146 7.17 -34.31 29.55
N PRO A 147 6.89 -34.15 30.87
CA PRO A 147 6.87 -35.29 31.77
C PRO A 147 5.48 -35.94 31.68
N SER A 148 5.18 -36.55 30.53
CA SER A 148 4.00 -37.41 30.38
C SER A 148 4.46 -38.83 30.15
N GLY A 149 4.82 -39.50 31.24
CA GLY A 149 5.25 -40.89 31.20
C GLY A 149 5.48 -41.46 32.60
N SER A 150 4.44 -42.09 33.13
CA SER A 150 4.46 -42.90 34.35
C SER A 150 5.67 -43.83 34.41
N MET A 151 6.69 -43.49 35.20
CA MET A 151 7.69 -44.46 35.65
C MET A 151 7.21 -45.11 36.94
N ARG A 152 6.40 -46.16 36.81
CA ARG A 152 6.31 -47.19 37.85
C ARG A 152 7.04 -48.43 37.37
N MET A 153 8.30 -48.54 37.78
CA MET A 153 9.01 -49.81 37.88
C MET A 153 8.20 -50.73 38.80
N SER A 154 7.85 -51.92 38.33
CA SER A 154 7.37 -53.00 39.20
C SER A 154 7.88 -54.33 38.64
N THR A 155 9.02 -54.72 39.21
CA THR A 155 9.40 -56.08 39.64
C THR A 155 9.21 -57.26 38.69
N LEU A 156 10.37 -57.81 38.30
CA LEU A 156 10.63 -59.21 37.96
C LEU A 156 9.66 -60.21 38.62
N SER A 157 9.10 -61.12 37.81
CA SER A 157 8.70 -62.45 38.27
C SER A 157 9.31 -63.49 37.32
N PRO A 158 10.00 -64.50 37.86
CA PRO A 158 10.64 -65.54 37.05
C PRO A 158 9.70 -66.73 36.84
N TYR A 159 10.15 -67.61 35.94
CA TYR A 159 9.71 -68.98 35.69
C TYR A 159 8.55 -69.23 34.72
N ARG A 160 9.00 -69.60 33.52
CA ARG A 160 8.39 -70.60 32.63
C ARG A 160 8.67 -71.99 33.20
N ASN A 161 7.66 -72.84 33.31
CA ASN A 161 7.82 -74.28 33.11
C ASN A 161 6.50 -74.91 32.66
N TRP A 162 6.70 -76.02 31.96
CA TRP A 162 5.80 -76.89 31.20
C TRP A 162 4.82 -77.64 32.11
#